data_AF-A0A377C9Z5-F1
#
_entry.id   AF-A0A377C9Z5-F1
#
_cell.length_a   1.000
_cell.length_b   1.000
_cell.length_c   1.000
_cell.angle_alpha   90.00
_cell.angle_beta   90.00
_cell.angle_gamma   90.00
#
_symmetry.space_group_name_H-M   'P 1'
#
loop_
_entity.id
_entity.type
_entity.pdbx_description
1 polymer ?
#
loop_
_entity_poly.entity_id
_entity_poly.type
_entity_poly.pdbx_seq_one_letter_code
_entity_poly.pdbx_strand_id
1 'polypeptide(L)'
;MRIYLVTSPCVGLKAVPDDFHARFSATARRYRYIIYNHRLRPAVLSKGVTHFYEPLDAERMHRAAQCLLGENDFTSFRAVQCQSRTPWRNVMHINVTRHGPYVVVDIKANAFVHHMVRNIVGSLMEVGAHNQPESWIAELLAAKDRTLAAATAKAEGLYLVAVDYPDRYDLPKPPMGPLFLAD
;
A
#
# COMPACT_ATOMS: atom_id res chain seq x y z
N MET A 1 -15.39 35.23 0.95
CA MET A 1 -15.00 33.82 1.02
C MET A 1 -13.53 33.72 0.62
N ARG A 2 -12.62 33.59 1.59
CA ARG A 2 -11.17 33.55 1.33
C ARG A 2 -10.76 32.08 1.22
N ILE A 3 -10.19 31.68 0.10
CA ILE A 3 -9.69 30.32 -0.12
C ILE A 3 -8.30 30.24 0.52
N TYR A 4 -8.13 29.41 1.56
CA TYR A 4 -6.90 29.32 2.36
C TYR A 4 -5.94 28.20 1.91
N LEU A 5 -6.26 27.48 0.83
CA LEU A 5 -5.49 26.33 0.40
C LEU A 5 -4.43 26.75 -0.63
N VAL A 6 -3.17 26.61 -0.23
CA VAL A 6 -2.01 26.92 -1.05
C VAL A 6 -1.49 25.58 -1.59
N THR A 7 -1.80 25.32 -2.87
CA THR A 7 -1.38 24.19 -3.74
C THR A 7 -2.04 22.80 -3.54
N SER A 8 -3.02 22.52 -4.42
CA SER A 8 -3.53 21.19 -4.82
C SER A 8 -4.40 20.30 -3.89
N PRO A 9 -5.06 20.76 -2.81
CA PRO A 9 -6.08 19.92 -2.16
C PRO A 9 -7.47 20.20 -2.75
N CYS A 10 -8.07 19.17 -3.35
CA CYS A 10 -9.52 19.12 -3.57
C CYS A 10 -10.17 18.64 -2.27
N VAL A 11 -11.19 19.36 -1.79
CA VAL A 11 -11.84 19.07 -0.50
C VAL A 11 -13.29 18.68 -0.73
N GLY A 12 -13.67 17.50 -0.25
CA GLY A 12 -15.07 17.13 -0.02
C GLY A 12 -15.50 17.50 1.39
N LEU A 13 -16.75 17.91 1.57
CA LEU A 13 -17.33 18.25 2.88
C LEU A 13 -18.59 17.43 3.12
N LYS A 14 -18.73 16.87 4.33
CA LYS A 14 -19.97 16.25 4.82
C LYS A 14 -20.13 16.56 6.31
N ALA A 15 -21.33 16.95 6.72
CA ALA A 15 -21.69 17.06 8.12
C ALA A 15 -21.79 15.64 8.72
N VAL A 16 -21.19 15.44 9.88
CA VAL A 16 -21.12 14.14 10.56
C VAL A 16 -21.61 14.29 12.01
N PRO A 17 -22.15 13.23 12.62
CA PRO A 17 -22.49 13.21 14.04
C PRO A 17 -21.29 13.43 14.96
N ASP A 18 -21.53 13.86 16.21
CA ASP A 18 -20.49 14.14 17.22
C ASP A 18 -19.67 12.89 17.62
N ASP A 19 -20.24 11.69 17.48
CA ASP A 19 -19.53 10.42 17.74
C ASP A 19 -18.57 10.01 16.62
N PHE A 20 -18.55 10.73 15.49
CA PHE A 20 -17.64 10.44 14.39
C PHE A 20 -16.21 10.87 14.74
N HIS A 21 -15.27 9.95 14.53
CA HIS A 21 -13.85 10.25 14.63
C HIS A 21 -13.07 9.65 13.46
N ALA A 22 -12.46 10.50 12.61
CA ALA A 22 -11.76 10.09 11.38
C ALA A 22 -10.74 8.94 11.59
N ARG A 23 -10.04 8.92 12.73
CA ARG A 23 -9.13 7.81 13.07
C ARG A 23 -9.82 6.56 13.62
N PHE A 24 -10.68 6.69 14.63
CA PHE A 24 -11.18 5.58 15.44
C PHE A 24 -12.44 4.93 14.87
N SER A 25 -13.23 5.69 14.11
CA SER A 25 -14.39 5.16 13.38
C SER A 25 -13.99 4.41 12.10
N ALA A 26 -12.74 4.56 11.64
CA ALA A 26 -12.24 3.89 10.44
C ALA A 26 -11.98 2.39 10.68
N THR A 27 -12.60 1.54 9.87
CA THR A 27 -12.53 0.07 9.99
C THR A 27 -11.46 -0.56 9.11
N ALA A 28 -11.12 0.08 7.99
CA ALA A 28 -10.06 -0.36 7.09
C ALA A 28 -9.44 0.81 6.32
N ARG A 29 -8.22 0.59 5.82
CA ARG A 29 -7.50 1.53 4.94
C ARG A 29 -7.01 0.76 3.72
N ARG A 30 -7.08 1.38 2.54
CA ARG A 30 -6.61 0.81 1.28
C ARG A 30 -5.54 1.71 0.68
N TYR A 31 -4.43 1.09 0.28
CA TYR A 31 -3.31 1.77 -0.35
C TYR A 31 -3.06 1.19 -1.73
N ARG A 32 -2.66 2.05 -2.66
CA ARG A 32 -2.08 1.65 -3.95
C ARG A 32 -0.63 2.13 -4.00
N TYR A 33 0.26 1.25 -4.43
CA TYR A 33 1.66 1.56 -4.66
C TYR A 33 1.97 1.46 -6.15
N ILE A 34 2.43 2.57 -6.74
CA ILE A 34 2.66 2.68 -8.18
C ILE A 34 4.15 2.56 -8.49
N ILE A 35 4.51 1.51 -9.24
CA ILE A 35 5.86 1.24 -9.69
C ILE A 35 5.92 1.53 -11.18
N TYR A 36 6.81 2.41 -11.60
CA TYR A 36 7.17 2.55 -13.01
C TYR A 36 8.36 1.63 -13.30
N ASN A 37 8.08 0.56 -14.05
CA ASN A 37 9.02 -0.52 -14.30
C ASN A 37 9.61 -0.40 -15.71
N HIS A 38 10.76 0.27 -15.79
CA HIS A 38 11.46 0.53 -17.05
C HIS A 38 12.92 0.87 -16.78
N ARG A 39 13.82 0.68 -17.74
CA ARG A 39 15.26 0.99 -17.56
C ARG A 39 15.54 2.48 -17.42
N LEU A 40 14.79 3.31 -18.14
CA LEU A 40 14.88 4.78 -18.07
C LEU A 40 13.93 5.32 -17.01
N ARG A 41 14.33 6.41 -16.33
CA ARG A 41 13.49 7.09 -15.33
C ARG A 41 12.31 7.81 -15.97
N PRO A 42 11.15 7.89 -15.30
CA PRO A 42 10.00 8.64 -15.82
C PRO A 42 10.24 10.14 -15.65
N ALA A 43 9.97 10.92 -16.72
CA ALA A 43 9.95 12.38 -16.65
C ALA A 43 8.64 12.91 -16.05
N VAL A 44 7.52 12.27 -16.41
CA VAL A 44 6.17 12.60 -15.92
C VAL A 44 5.94 11.92 -14.57
N LEU A 45 5.37 12.65 -13.60
CA LEU A 45 5.08 12.16 -12.25
C LEU A 45 6.30 11.55 -11.55
N SER A 46 7.49 12.09 -11.80
CA SER A 46 8.76 11.57 -11.24
C SER A 46 8.81 11.51 -9.71
N LYS A 47 7.92 12.23 -9.01
CA LYS A 47 7.74 12.19 -7.55
C LYS A 47 6.43 11.51 -7.09
N GLY A 48 5.65 10.97 -8.03
CA GLY A 48 4.38 10.27 -7.80
C GLY A 48 4.41 8.79 -8.20
N VAL A 49 5.54 8.29 -8.69
CA VAL A 49 5.73 6.87 -8.98
C VAL A 49 7.11 6.45 -8.52
N THR A 50 7.26 5.19 -8.11
CA THR A 50 8.56 4.64 -7.79
C THR A 50 9.18 4.00 -9.02
N HIS A 51 10.32 4.54 -9.46
CA HIS A 51 11.08 3.93 -10.55
C HIS A 51 11.79 2.65 -10.08
N PHE A 52 11.59 1.56 -10.81
CA PHE A 52 12.31 0.30 -10.63
C PHE A 52 12.91 -0.14 -11.97
N TYR A 53 14.23 -0.41 -11.98
CA TYR A 53 15.01 -0.58 -13.19
C TYR A 53 14.87 -1.98 -13.81
N GLU A 54 14.99 -3.03 -12.99
CA GLU A 54 14.94 -4.43 -13.47
C GLU A 54 13.51 -4.84 -13.85
N PRO A 55 13.31 -5.72 -14.85
CA PRO A 55 11.99 -6.20 -15.21
C PRO A 55 11.28 -6.88 -14.03
N LEU A 56 10.00 -6.57 -13.83
CA LEU A 56 9.18 -7.18 -12.78
C LEU A 56 8.12 -8.11 -13.37
N ASP A 57 8.05 -9.34 -12.88
CA ASP A 57 6.92 -10.24 -13.13
C ASP A 57 5.80 -9.95 -12.12
N ALA A 58 4.77 -9.23 -12.59
CA ALA A 58 3.63 -8.83 -11.77
C ALA A 58 2.75 -10.00 -11.34
N GLU A 59 2.65 -11.07 -12.14
CA GLU A 59 1.84 -12.24 -11.80
C GLU A 59 2.53 -13.07 -10.71
N ARG A 60 3.85 -13.22 -10.81
CA ARG A 60 4.67 -13.83 -9.75
C ARG A 60 4.56 -13.04 -8.44
N MET A 61 4.66 -11.72 -8.52
CA MET A 61 4.42 -10.84 -7.37
C MET A 61 3.01 -11.03 -6.78
N HIS A 62 1.98 -11.14 -7.64
CA HIS A 62 0.61 -11.36 -7.22
C HIS A 62 0.45 -12.67 -6.46
N ARG A 63 0.97 -13.78 -6.99
CA ARG A 63 0.91 -15.10 -6.35
C ARG A 63 1.66 -15.11 -5.01
N ALA A 64 2.88 -14.57 -4.97
CA ALA A 64 3.67 -14.46 -3.74
C ALA A 64 2.96 -13.65 -2.65
N ALA A 65 2.18 -12.63 -3.04
CA ALA A 65 1.47 -11.77 -2.11
C ALA A 65 0.27 -12.45 -1.41
N GLN A 66 -0.29 -13.52 -1.98
CA GLN A 66 -1.53 -14.13 -1.48
C GLN A 66 -1.40 -14.72 -0.07
N CYS A 67 -0.20 -15.14 0.34
CA CYS A 67 0.03 -15.65 1.70
C CYS A 67 -0.13 -14.58 2.80
N LEU A 68 -0.21 -13.30 2.43
CA LEU A 68 -0.40 -12.19 3.36
C LEU A 68 -1.87 -11.99 3.77
N LEU A 69 -2.82 -12.59 3.05
CA LEU A 69 -4.25 -12.46 3.32
C LEU A 69 -4.64 -13.05 4.68
N GLY A 70 -5.64 -12.43 5.31
CA GLY A 70 -6.11 -12.82 6.64
C GLY A 70 -5.28 -12.21 7.77
N GLU A 71 -5.46 -12.79 8.95
CA GLU A 71 -4.82 -12.34 10.18
C GLU A 71 -3.45 -12.97 10.36
N ASN A 72 -2.40 -12.15 10.28
CA ASN A 72 -1.01 -12.59 10.29
C ASN A 72 -0.13 -11.71 11.18
N ASP A 73 1.02 -12.25 11.59
CA ASP A 73 2.06 -11.54 12.31
C ASP A 73 3.02 -10.82 11.34
N PHE A 74 2.90 -9.49 11.23
CA PHE A 74 3.70 -8.69 10.30
C PHE A 74 5.04 -8.23 10.88
N THR A 75 5.62 -8.95 11.84
CA THR A 75 6.91 -8.56 12.46
C THR A 75 8.02 -8.37 11.43
N SER A 76 8.15 -9.24 10.43
CA SER A 76 9.15 -9.12 9.35
C SER A 76 8.95 -7.88 8.46
N PHE A 77 7.74 -7.31 8.47
CA PHE A 77 7.39 -6.12 7.70
C PHE A 77 7.20 -4.89 8.59
N ARG A 78 7.65 -4.94 9.85
CA ARG A 78 7.53 -3.86 10.83
C ARG A 78 8.83 -3.08 10.95
N ALA A 79 8.76 -1.75 10.87
CA ALA A 79 9.90 -0.90 11.22
C ALA A 79 10.20 -0.95 12.72
N VAL A 80 11.49 -0.86 13.10
CA VAL A 80 11.95 -0.91 14.50
C VAL A 80 11.30 0.16 15.38
N GLN A 81 11.01 1.34 14.82
CA GLN A 81 10.37 2.47 15.52
C GLN A 81 8.85 2.31 15.69
N CYS A 82 8.26 1.15 15.40
CA CYS A 82 6.82 0.97 15.50
C CYS A 82 6.36 0.96 16.97
N GLN A 83 5.50 1.92 17.32
CA GLN A 83 4.91 2.04 18.67
C GLN A 83 3.69 1.15 18.89
N SER A 84 3.29 0.33 17.91
CA SER A 84 2.12 -0.53 18.06
C SER A 84 2.43 -1.72 18.97
N ARG A 85 1.55 -1.95 19.96
CA ARG A 85 1.69 -3.05 20.92
C ARG A 85 1.65 -4.44 20.29
N THR A 86 0.98 -4.59 19.14
CA THR A 86 0.84 -5.88 18.44
C THR A 86 1.24 -5.77 16.97
N PRO A 87 2.02 -6.72 16.44
CA PRO A 87 2.34 -6.82 15.01
C PRO A 87 1.21 -7.46 14.19
N TRP A 88 0.15 -7.97 14.83
CA TRP A 88 -0.94 -8.67 14.17
C TRP A 88 -1.85 -7.73 13.40
N ARG A 89 -2.07 -8.00 12.12
CA ARG A 89 -3.00 -7.25 11.27
C ARG A 89 -3.78 -8.20 10.38
N ASN A 90 -4.96 -7.77 9.96
CA ASN A 90 -5.80 -8.50 9.04
C ASN A 90 -5.76 -7.81 7.66
N VAL A 91 -5.08 -8.42 6.71
CA VAL A 91 -5.09 -7.98 5.31
C VAL A 91 -6.32 -8.59 4.64
N MET A 92 -7.24 -7.72 4.24
CA MET A 92 -8.53 -8.10 3.66
C MET A 92 -8.43 -8.33 2.16
N HIS A 93 -7.47 -7.68 1.50
CA HIS A 93 -7.27 -7.76 0.06
C HIS A 93 -5.82 -7.39 -0.28
N ILE A 94 -5.24 -8.12 -1.22
CA ILE A 94 -3.98 -7.76 -1.86
C ILE A 94 -3.99 -8.20 -3.32
N ASN A 95 -3.64 -7.28 -4.20
CA ASN A 95 -3.59 -7.52 -5.64
C ASN A 95 -2.37 -6.86 -6.26
N VAL A 96 -1.78 -7.50 -7.27
CA VAL A 96 -0.66 -6.93 -8.03
C VAL A 96 -1.00 -7.05 -9.51
N THR A 97 -1.02 -5.92 -10.19
CA THR A 97 -1.46 -5.84 -11.60
C THR A 97 -0.48 -5.05 -12.43
N ARG A 98 -0.43 -5.35 -13.72
CA ARG A 98 0.39 -4.64 -14.70
C ARG A 98 -0.49 -3.82 -15.64
N HIS A 99 -0.15 -2.55 -15.80
CA HIS A 99 -0.78 -1.61 -16.72
C HIS A 99 0.32 -0.98 -17.59
N GLY A 100 0.62 -1.62 -18.72
CA GLY A 100 1.77 -1.22 -19.56
C GLY A 100 3.09 -1.25 -18.77
N PRO A 101 3.83 -0.12 -18.68
CA PRO A 101 5.08 -0.06 -17.92
C PRO A 101 4.86 0.04 -16.40
N TYR A 102 3.62 0.15 -15.92
CA TYR A 102 3.32 0.28 -14.51
C TYR A 102 3.00 -1.06 -13.87
N VAL A 103 3.52 -1.29 -12.66
CA VAL A 103 3.08 -2.37 -11.77
C VAL A 103 2.44 -1.70 -10.56
N VAL A 104 1.22 -2.13 -10.23
CA VAL A 104 0.42 -1.56 -9.15
C VAL A 104 0.18 -2.61 -8.08
N VAL A 105 0.61 -2.32 -6.86
CA VAL A 105 0.28 -3.13 -5.68
C VAL A 105 -0.86 -2.46 -4.93
N ASP A 106 -2.00 -3.13 -4.86
CA ASP A 106 -3.19 -2.66 -4.16
C ASP A 106 -3.41 -3.52 -2.90
N ILE A 107 -3.41 -2.91 -1.72
CA ILE A 107 -3.50 -3.60 -0.44
C ILE A 107 -4.52 -2.92 0.48
N LYS A 108 -5.39 -3.71 1.10
CA LYS A 108 -6.38 -3.27 2.09
C LYS A 108 -6.23 -4.06 3.38
N ALA A 109 -6.22 -3.37 4.51
CA ALA A 109 -6.16 -4.00 5.83
C ALA A 109 -6.96 -3.20 6.87
N ASN A 110 -7.29 -3.84 7.99
CA ASN A 110 -7.91 -3.16 9.14
C ASN A 110 -7.02 -2.00 9.66
N ALA A 111 -5.72 -2.27 9.77
CA ALA A 111 -4.70 -1.29 10.12
C ALA A 111 -3.34 -1.73 9.58
N PHE A 112 -2.38 -0.80 9.59
CA PHE A 112 -1.01 -1.08 9.15
C PHE A 112 -0.03 -0.78 10.29
N VAL A 113 1.05 -1.57 10.39
CA VAL A 113 2.20 -1.22 11.24
C VAL A 113 3.11 -0.22 10.52
N HIS A 114 4.04 0.39 11.24
CA HIS A 114 4.92 1.42 10.67
C HIS A 114 5.73 0.84 9.49
N HIS A 115 5.64 1.49 8.34
CA HIS A 115 6.22 1.10 7.04
C HIS A 115 5.72 -0.23 6.44
N MET A 116 4.67 -0.85 6.97
CA MET A 116 4.18 -2.16 6.54
C MET A 116 4.05 -2.29 5.01
N VAL A 117 3.29 -1.40 4.37
CA VAL A 117 3.04 -1.44 2.93
C VAL A 117 4.34 -1.34 2.14
N ARG A 118 5.23 -0.40 2.51
CA ARG A 118 6.50 -0.17 1.79
C ARG A 118 7.50 -1.30 2.01
N ASN A 119 7.47 -1.97 3.16
CA ASN A 119 8.29 -3.15 3.41
C ASN A 119 7.80 -4.35 2.59
N ILE A 120 6.49 -4.59 2.56
CA ILE A 120 5.88 -5.65 1.72
C ILE A 120 6.21 -5.42 0.25
N VAL A 121 5.97 -4.20 -0.25
CA VAL A 121 6.26 -3.84 -1.65
C VAL A 121 7.73 -4.02 -1.98
N GLY A 122 8.65 -3.63 -1.08
CA GLY A 122 10.08 -3.83 -1.27
C GLY A 122 10.43 -5.31 -1.44
N SER A 123 9.89 -6.19 -0.60
CA SER A 123 10.13 -7.63 -0.73
C SER A 123 9.48 -8.22 -1.99
N LEU A 124 8.29 -7.76 -2.37
CA LEU A 124 7.63 -8.20 -3.60
C LEU A 124 8.43 -7.79 -4.85
N MET A 125 9.08 -6.61 -4.84
CA MET A 125 9.96 -6.20 -5.94
C MET A 125 11.12 -7.18 -6.14
N GLU A 126 11.75 -7.69 -5.07
CA GLU A 126 12.81 -8.69 -5.17
C GLU A 126 12.30 -10.03 -5.73
N VAL A 127 11.09 -10.45 -5.36
CA VAL A 127 10.44 -11.63 -5.93
C VAL A 127 10.12 -11.45 -7.41
N GLY A 128 9.56 -10.28 -7.78
CA GLY A 128 9.21 -9.96 -9.16
C GLY A 128 10.43 -9.81 -10.07
N ALA A 129 11.54 -9.31 -9.52
CA ALA A 129 12.83 -9.21 -10.20
C ALA A 129 13.58 -10.56 -10.29
N HIS A 130 12.99 -11.65 -9.78
CA HIS A 130 13.59 -12.98 -9.73
C HIS A 130 14.85 -13.11 -8.86
N ASN A 131 15.14 -12.12 -8.01
CA ASN A 131 16.22 -12.19 -7.03
C ASN A 131 15.86 -13.14 -5.86
N GLN A 132 14.57 -13.36 -5.64
CA GLN A 132 14.03 -14.22 -4.58
C GLN A 132 12.95 -15.18 -5.12
N PRO A 133 12.75 -16.36 -4.49
CA PRO A 133 11.72 -17.30 -4.90
C PRO A 133 10.31 -16.78 -4.61
N GLU A 134 9.30 -17.32 -5.30
CA GLU A 134 7.88 -16.95 -5.09
C GLU A 134 7.42 -17.24 -3.65
N SER A 135 7.98 -18.27 -3.00
CA SER A 135 7.72 -18.65 -1.60
C SER A 135 8.26 -17.65 -0.57
N TRP A 136 9.17 -16.75 -0.97
CA TRP A 136 9.95 -15.96 -0.03
C TRP A 136 9.10 -15.06 0.88
N ILE A 137 7.97 -14.56 0.39
CA ILE A 137 7.06 -13.75 1.22
C ILE A 137 6.47 -14.58 2.37
N ALA A 138 6.11 -15.84 2.12
CA ALA A 138 5.63 -16.75 3.14
C ALA A 138 6.74 -17.12 4.13
N GLU A 139 7.95 -17.35 3.64
CA GLU A 139 9.14 -17.59 4.47
C GLU A 139 9.44 -16.41 5.39
N LEU A 140 9.40 -15.18 4.86
CA LEU A 140 9.55 -13.96 5.66
C LEU A 140 8.47 -13.87 6.73
N LEU A 141 7.20 -14.13 6.38
CA LEU A 141 6.09 -14.08 7.33
C LEU A 141 6.28 -15.09 8.48
N ALA A 142 6.77 -16.29 8.17
CA ALA A 142 7.08 -17.31 9.16
C ALA A 142 8.32 -16.98 10.02
N ALA A 143 9.34 -16.36 9.42
CA ALA A 143 10.60 -16.05 10.10
C ALA A 143 10.48 -14.96 11.18
N LYS A 144 9.51 -14.05 11.05
CA LYS A 144 9.25 -12.96 12.00
C LYS A 144 10.48 -12.09 12.30
N ASP A 145 11.35 -11.91 11.32
CA ASP A 145 12.59 -11.12 11.41
C ASP A 145 12.65 -10.08 10.29
N ARG A 146 12.71 -8.80 10.69
CA ARG A 146 12.80 -7.66 9.76
C ARG A 146 14.15 -7.60 9.03
N THR A 147 15.21 -8.14 9.60
CA THR A 147 16.56 -8.07 9.00
C THR A 147 16.68 -8.90 7.73
N LEU A 148 15.83 -9.94 7.59
CA LEU A 148 15.77 -10.81 6.42
C LEU A 148 14.94 -10.20 5.29
N ALA A 149 14.04 -9.26 5.59
CA ALA A 149 13.20 -8.62 4.60
C ALA A 149 13.97 -7.54 3.82
N ALA A 150 13.52 -7.27 2.58
CA ALA A 150 14.15 -6.30 1.70
C ALA A 150 14.19 -4.86 2.30
N ALA A 151 14.93 -4.00 1.61
CA ALA A 151 14.93 -2.58 1.92
C ALA A 151 13.51 -1.99 1.78
N THR A 152 13.22 -0.96 2.60
CA THR A 152 11.92 -0.29 2.55
C THR A 152 11.77 0.40 1.18
N ALA A 153 10.69 0.12 0.45
CA ALA A 153 10.43 0.78 -0.84
C ALA A 153 10.32 2.30 -0.66
N LYS A 154 10.55 3.08 -1.73
CA LYS A 154 10.48 4.55 -1.68
C LYS A 154 9.07 5.04 -1.33
N ALA A 155 8.95 6.27 -0.81
CA ALA A 155 7.65 6.82 -0.42
C ALA A 155 6.85 7.38 -1.60
N GLU A 156 7.53 7.83 -2.66
CA GLU A 156 6.99 8.54 -3.83
C GLU A 156 5.87 7.79 -4.59
N GLY A 157 5.82 6.45 -4.53
CA GLY A 157 4.80 5.66 -5.19
C GLY A 157 3.56 5.34 -4.33
N LEU A 158 3.52 5.71 -3.05
CA LEU A 158 2.48 5.27 -2.12
C LEU A 158 1.30 6.25 -2.05
N TYR A 159 0.09 5.75 -2.29
CA TYR A 159 -1.15 6.50 -2.20
C TYR A 159 -2.12 5.85 -1.23
N LEU A 160 -2.69 6.64 -0.31
CA LEU A 160 -3.89 6.25 0.44
C LEU A 160 -5.10 6.53 -0.46
N VAL A 161 -5.82 5.49 -0.87
CA VAL A 161 -6.88 5.62 -1.88
C VAL A 161 -8.28 5.45 -1.31
N ALA A 162 -8.43 4.74 -0.19
CA ALA A 162 -9.71 4.63 0.49
C ALA A 162 -9.55 4.42 1.99
N VAL A 163 -10.55 4.88 2.73
CA VAL A 163 -10.74 4.61 4.16
C VAL A 163 -12.18 4.18 4.36
N ASP A 164 -12.37 3.01 4.94
CA ASP A 164 -13.69 2.47 5.20
C ASP A 164 -14.21 2.97 6.55
N TYR A 165 -15.48 3.35 6.56
CA TYR A 165 -16.23 3.74 7.75
C TYR A 165 -17.57 3.00 7.76
N PRO A 166 -18.21 2.84 8.94
CA PRO A 166 -19.56 2.29 9.03
C PRO A 166 -20.55 3.02 8.11
N ASP A 167 -21.40 2.26 7.42
CA ASP A 167 -22.33 2.81 6.40
C ASP A 167 -23.30 3.86 6.98
N ARG A 168 -23.57 3.83 8.29
CA ARG A 168 -24.40 4.84 8.98
C ARG A 168 -23.89 6.27 8.83
N TYR A 169 -22.59 6.47 8.56
CA TYR A 169 -22.02 7.80 8.34
C TYR A 169 -22.19 8.29 6.89
N ASP A 170 -22.60 7.42 5.97
CA ASP A 170 -22.97 7.73 4.59
C ASP A 170 -21.91 8.59 3.85
N LEU A 171 -20.63 8.32 4.09
CA LEU A 171 -19.55 9.15 3.53
C LEU A 171 -19.43 8.96 2.01
N PRO A 172 -19.14 10.04 1.25
CA PRO A 172 -18.91 9.93 -0.19
C PRO A 172 -17.75 8.98 -0.50
N LYS A 173 -17.92 8.15 -1.54
CA LYS A 173 -16.91 7.21 -2.04
C LYS A 173 -16.49 7.64 -3.46
N PRO A 174 -15.62 8.66 -3.61
CA PRO A 174 -15.13 9.05 -4.93
C PRO A 174 -14.25 7.95 -5.53
N PRO A 175 -13.96 8.00 -6.84
CA PRO A 175 -13.01 7.10 -7.46
C PRO A 175 -11.66 7.08 -6.73
N MET A 176 -11.12 5.89 -6.51
CA MET A 176 -9.89 5.63 -5.76
C MET A 176 -8.66 6.18 -6.45
N GLY A 177 -8.57 6.08 -7.78
CA GLY A 177 -7.39 6.49 -8.54
C GLY A 177 -6.09 5.81 -8.03
N PRO A 178 -4.91 6.46 -8.09
CA PRO A 178 -4.67 7.79 -8.64
C PRO A 178 -4.82 7.83 -10.17
N LEU A 179 -5.24 9.00 -10.67
CA LEU A 179 -5.26 9.36 -12.09
C LEU A 179 -6.16 8.46 -12.96
N PHE A 180 -5.55 7.56 -13.72
CA PHE A 180 -6.19 6.75 -14.77
C PHE A 180 -6.51 5.33 -14.31
N LEU A 181 -6.20 4.97 -13.06
CA LEU A 181 -6.51 3.66 -12.52
C LEU A 181 -7.98 3.56 -12.15
N ALA A 182 -8.65 2.53 -12.67
CA ALA A 182 -10.02 2.18 -12.32
C ALA A 182 -10.13 1.73 -10.85
N ASP A 183 -11.35 1.70 -10.33
CA ASP A 183 -11.66 1.30 -8.96
C ASP A 183 -11.52 -0.21 -8.71
#